data_AF-A0A7V9RBF9-F1
#
_entry.id   AF-A0A7V9RBF9-F1
#
_cell.length_a   1.000
_cell.length_b   1.000
_cell.length_c   1.000
_cell.angle_alpha   90.00
_cell.angle_beta   90.00
_cell.angle_gamma   90.00
#
_symmetry.space_group_name_H-M   'P 1'
#
loop_
_entity.id
_entity.type
_entity.pdbx_description
1 polymer ?
#
loop_
_entity_poly.entity_id
_entity_poly.type
_entity_poly.pdbx_seq_one_letter_code
_entity_poly.pdbx_strand_id
1 'polypeptide(L)'
;MALASGSLVEAQPKSGTIDHAALAEKLVGGSANVKEGDIVELRGGAADLPLLEELVIAVRKRGAHPLLSIGSEKVAKAFNTTIADKYDAQAPKLELELAKLINVRITIPAVRDPSIGTLLSADRQAKREKAGQPVRELILKRNVRTVELDNGFAPSPWRAKELGI
;
A
#
# COMPACT_ATOMS: atom_id res chain seq x y z
N MET A 1 -22.51 -45.83 21.61
CA MET A 1 -22.13 -46.68 20.45
C MET A 1 -21.82 -45.73 19.31
N ALA A 2 -20.65 -45.90 18.68
CA ALA A 2 -19.81 -44.87 18.05
C ALA A 2 -20.46 -44.00 16.96
N LEU A 3 -20.25 -42.67 17.05
CA LEU A 3 -20.35 -41.74 15.92
C LEU A 3 -18.93 -41.44 15.43
N ALA A 4 -18.72 -41.67 14.15
CA ALA A 4 -17.43 -41.64 13.46
C ALA A 4 -16.82 -40.22 13.44
N SER A 5 -15.59 -40.10 13.94
CA SER A 5 -14.74 -38.92 13.79
C SER A 5 -14.11 -38.91 12.39
N GLY A 6 -14.80 -38.30 11.43
CA GLY A 6 -14.17 -37.88 10.18
C GLY A 6 -13.31 -36.64 10.46
N SER A 7 -11.99 -36.83 10.57
CA SER A 7 -11.06 -35.71 10.62
C SER A 7 -11.12 -34.95 9.30
N LEU A 8 -11.57 -33.69 9.36
CA LEU A 8 -11.39 -32.73 8.29
C LEU A 8 -9.88 -32.50 8.16
N VAL A 9 -9.27 -33.11 7.15
CA VAL A 9 -7.93 -32.75 6.71
C VAL A 9 -8.05 -31.35 6.12
N GLU A 10 -7.75 -30.36 6.94
CA GLU A 10 -7.62 -28.97 6.54
C GLU A 10 -6.45 -28.90 5.56
N ALA A 11 -6.76 -28.72 4.28
CA ALA A 11 -5.75 -28.59 3.25
C ALA A 11 -4.98 -27.29 3.48
N GLN A 12 -3.80 -27.38 4.09
CA GLN A 12 -2.86 -26.28 4.14
C GLN A 12 -2.60 -25.80 2.71
N PRO A 13 -2.78 -24.50 2.40
CA PRO A 13 -2.46 -23.99 1.08
C PRO A 13 -0.97 -24.20 0.84
N LYS A 14 -0.65 -24.94 -0.22
CA LYS A 14 0.74 -25.13 -0.68
C LYS A 14 1.36 -23.76 -0.87
N SER A 15 2.49 -23.52 -0.19
CA SER A 15 3.34 -22.35 -0.40
C SER A 15 3.88 -22.38 -1.84
N GLY A 16 3.08 -21.87 -2.78
CA GLY A 16 3.51 -21.58 -4.13
C GLY A 16 4.35 -20.31 -4.11
N THR A 17 5.55 -20.36 -4.66
CA THR A 17 6.34 -19.16 -4.95
C THR A 17 5.48 -18.20 -5.77
N ILE A 18 5.24 -16.98 -5.26
CA ILE A 18 4.42 -15.98 -5.96
C ILE A 18 5.16 -15.56 -7.24
N ASP A 19 4.50 -15.70 -8.39
CA ASP A 19 4.97 -15.12 -9.65
C ASP A 19 4.65 -13.61 -9.66
N HIS A 20 5.65 -12.82 -9.28
CA HIS A 20 5.53 -11.37 -9.21
C HIS A 20 5.35 -10.71 -10.59
N ALA A 21 5.91 -11.28 -11.66
CA ALA A 21 5.78 -10.75 -13.01
C ALA A 21 4.35 -10.90 -13.52
N ALA A 22 3.76 -12.09 -13.36
CA ALA A 22 2.37 -12.33 -13.72
C ALA A 22 1.38 -11.47 -12.91
N LEU A 23 1.65 -11.31 -11.60
CA LEU A 23 0.86 -10.44 -10.74
C LEU A 23 0.97 -8.97 -11.16
N ALA A 24 2.17 -8.48 -11.46
CA ALA A 24 2.40 -7.12 -11.92
C ALA A 24 1.63 -6.82 -13.22
N GLU A 25 1.66 -7.72 -14.21
CA GLU A 25 0.89 -7.54 -15.45
C GLU A 25 -0.61 -7.48 -15.21
N LYS A 26 -1.15 -8.33 -14.32
CA LYS A 26 -2.57 -8.29 -13.94
C LYS A 26 -2.94 -6.98 -13.26
N LEU A 27 -2.10 -6.50 -12.34
CA LEU A 27 -2.36 -5.26 -11.61
C LEU A 27 -2.27 -4.04 -12.52
N VAL A 28 -1.21 -3.94 -13.32
CA VAL A 28 -0.95 -2.79 -14.19
C VAL A 28 -1.92 -2.77 -15.38
N GLY A 29 -2.10 -3.90 -16.07
CA GLY A 29 -2.93 -3.98 -17.27
C GLY A 29 -4.41 -4.19 -16.99
N GLY A 30 -4.75 -5.01 -16.00
CA GLY A 30 -6.14 -5.37 -15.69
C GLY A 30 -6.76 -4.41 -14.70
N SER A 31 -6.25 -4.39 -13.46
CA SER A 31 -6.87 -3.66 -12.35
C SER A 31 -6.71 -2.14 -12.47
N ALA A 32 -5.49 -1.67 -12.69
CA ALA A 32 -5.17 -0.25 -12.80
C ALA A 32 -5.44 0.31 -14.20
N ASN A 33 -5.52 -0.56 -15.20
CA ASN A 33 -5.72 -0.22 -16.60
C ASN A 33 -4.76 0.87 -17.07
N VAL A 34 -3.46 0.72 -16.77
CA VAL A 34 -2.41 1.69 -17.11
C VAL A 34 -2.29 1.83 -18.64
N LYS A 35 -2.24 3.09 -19.09
CA LYS A 35 -2.16 3.50 -20.48
C LYS A 35 -0.82 4.18 -20.77
N GLU A 36 -0.48 4.27 -22.04
CA GLU A 36 0.67 5.04 -22.51
C GLU A 36 0.57 6.50 -22.02
N GLY A 37 1.71 7.06 -21.59
CA GLY A 37 1.79 8.42 -21.04
C GLY A 37 1.28 8.60 -19.59
N ASP A 38 0.64 7.60 -18.98
CA ASP A 38 0.18 7.71 -17.59
C ASP A 38 1.35 7.91 -16.63
N ILE A 39 1.27 8.85 -15.70
CA ILE A 39 2.16 8.92 -14.55
C ILE A 39 1.60 8.02 -13.45
N VAL A 40 2.33 6.94 -13.13
CA VAL A 40 1.91 5.88 -12.20
C VAL A 40 2.73 5.97 -10.92
N GLU A 41 2.07 6.27 -9.81
CA GLU A 41 2.70 6.20 -8.49
C GLU A 41 2.59 4.78 -7.92
N LEU A 42 3.73 4.18 -7.61
CA LEU A 42 3.85 2.87 -6.98
C LEU A 42 4.33 3.09 -5.54
N ARG A 43 3.54 2.66 -4.56
CA ARG A 43 3.87 2.79 -3.13
C ARG A 43 4.05 1.41 -2.52
N GLY A 44 5.06 1.23 -1.68
CA GLY A 44 5.30 -0.03 -0.98
C GLY A 44 6.40 0.03 0.07
N GLY A 45 6.58 -1.07 0.80
CA GLY A 45 7.68 -1.23 1.75
C GLY A 45 8.88 -1.96 1.13
N ALA A 46 10.01 -1.98 1.84
CA ALA A 46 11.19 -2.72 1.42
C ALA A 46 10.93 -4.24 1.23
N ALA A 47 9.98 -4.79 2.00
CA ALA A 47 9.57 -6.18 1.89
C ALA A 47 8.82 -6.49 0.57
N ASP A 48 8.37 -5.46 -0.15
CA ASP A 48 7.60 -5.59 -1.40
C ASP A 48 8.46 -5.35 -2.65
N LEU A 49 9.77 -5.11 -2.50
CA LEU A 49 10.66 -4.79 -3.61
C LEU A 49 10.55 -5.79 -4.79
N PRO A 50 10.50 -7.13 -4.57
CA PRO A 50 10.34 -8.07 -5.68
C PRO A 50 9.09 -7.81 -6.53
N LEU A 51 7.97 -7.41 -5.92
CA LEU A 51 6.76 -7.05 -6.68
C LEU A 51 6.84 -5.64 -7.27
N LEU A 52 7.40 -4.69 -6.53
CA LEU A 52 7.51 -3.30 -6.97
C LEU A 52 8.41 -3.15 -8.19
N GLU A 53 9.50 -3.92 -8.27
CA GLU A 53 10.39 -3.96 -9.44
C GLU A 53 9.64 -4.46 -10.68
N GLU A 54 8.87 -5.55 -10.54
CA GLU A 54 8.03 -6.07 -11.64
C GLU A 54 6.92 -5.08 -12.03
N LEU A 55 6.33 -4.36 -11.08
CA LEU A 55 5.37 -3.28 -11.36
C LEU A 55 6.01 -2.14 -12.17
N VAL A 56 7.22 -1.71 -11.81
CA VAL A 56 7.96 -0.69 -12.57
C VAL A 56 8.20 -1.15 -14.01
N ILE A 57 8.63 -2.40 -14.19
CA ILE A 57 8.87 -3.00 -15.51
C ILE A 57 7.57 -3.05 -16.33
N ALA A 58 6.48 -3.58 -15.76
CA ALA A 58 5.18 -3.67 -16.43
C ALA A 58 4.63 -2.28 -16.82
N VAL A 59 4.83 -1.27 -15.96
CA VAL A 59 4.48 0.13 -16.27
C VAL A 59 5.35 0.69 -17.40
N ARG A 60 6.65 0.39 -17.46
CA ARG A 60 7.53 0.76 -18.60
C ARG A 60 7.11 0.09 -19.90
N LYS A 61 6.79 -1.21 -19.89
CA LYS A 61 6.38 -1.96 -21.08
C LYS A 61 5.15 -1.37 -21.78
N ARG A 62 4.35 -0.55 -21.08
CA ARG A 62 3.15 0.14 -21.59
C ARG A 62 3.38 1.60 -21.99
N GLY A 63 4.61 2.09 -21.94
CA GLY A 63 4.92 3.48 -22.30
C GLY A 63 4.38 4.55 -21.31
N ALA A 64 4.01 4.17 -20.09
CA ALA A 64 3.56 5.09 -19.03
C ALA A 64 4.75 5.88 -18.43
N HIS A 65 4.76 6.29 -17.15
CA HIS A 65 5.92 6.78 -16.37
C HIS A 65 5.82 6.39 -14.89
N PRO A 66 6.76 5.63 -14.25
CA PRO A 66 6.61 5.14 -12.90
C PRO A 66 7.30 6.07 -11.89
N LEU A 67 6.65 6.32 -10.76
CA LEU A 67 7.27 6.90 -9.58
C LEU A 67 7.21 5.86 -8.46
N LEU A 68 8.36 5.31 -8.07
CA LEU A 68 8.46 4.37 -6.97
C LEU A 68 8.72 5.10 -5.64
N SER A 69 7.79 4.96 -4.69
CA SER A 69 7.82 5.56 -3.36
C SER A 69 7.92 4.46 -2.30
N ILE A 70 9.06 4.39 -1.61
CA ILE A 70 9.30 3.39 -0.57
C ILE A 70 9.06 3.98 0.83
N GLY A 71 8.22 3.31 1.61
CA GLY A 71 7.99 3.59 3.02
C GLY A 71 8.71 2.60 3.94
N SER A 72 8.84 2.96 5.22
CA SER A 72 9.32 2.04 6.25
C SER A 72 8.64 2.29 7.59
N GLU A 73 8.49 1.23 8.39
CA GLU A 73 7.94 1.30 9.74
C GLU A 73 8.78 2.18 10.67
N LYS A 74 10.11 2.19 10.51
CA LYS A 74 11.00 3.09 11.26
C LYS A 74 10.64 4.55 11.02
N VAL A 75 10.42 4.94 9.76
CA VAL A 75 10.03 6.31 9.41
C VAL A 75 8.63 6.60 9.95
N ALA A 76 7.66 5.70 9.75
CA ALA A 76 6.31 5.89 10.27
C ALA A 76 6.28 6.09 11.79
N LYS A 77 7.06 5.29 12.54
CA LYS A 77 7.22 5.44 13.99
C LYS A 77 7.80 6.81 14.35
N ALA A 78 8.88 7.22 13.70
CA ALA A 78 9.50 8.53 13.96
C ALA A 78 8.53 9.70 13.68
N PHE A 79 7.72 9.61 12.63
CA PHE A 79 6.69 10.59 12.33
C PHE A 79 5.63 10.66 13.44
N ASN A 80 5.30 9.55 14.07
CA ASN A 80 4.27 9.51 15.13
C ASN A 80 4.81 9.85 16.52
N THR A 81 6.11 9.66 16.78
CA THR A 81 6.68 9.85 18.14
C THR A 81 7.65 11.00 18.27
N THR A 82 8.46 11.28 17.25
CA THR A 82 9.65 12.14 17.36
C THR A 82 9.47 13.48 16.65
N ILE A 83 8.72 13.50 15.56
CA ILE A 83 8.46 14.73 14.81
C ILE A 83 7.45 15.61 15.57
N ALA A 84 7.79 16.89 15.73
CA ALA A 84 7.01 17.85 16.49
C ALA A 84 5.60 18.06 15.91
N ASP A 85 4.62 18.09 16.80
CA ASP A 85 3.18 18.17 16.49
C ASP A 85 2.79 19.39 15.66
N LYS A 86 3.57 20.49 15.75
CA LYS A 86 3.35 21.70 14.94
C LYS A 86 3.37 21.44 13.43
N TYR A 87 4.00 20.35 13.00
CA TYR A 87 4.09 19.96 11.59
C TYR A 87 2.85 19.20 11.09
N ASP A 88 2.00 18.68 11.99
CA ASP A 88 0.83 17.87 11.60
C ASP A 88 -0.27 18.66 10.90
N ALA A 89 -0.29 19.98 11.07
CA ALA A 89 -1.24 20.89 10.43
C ALA A 89 -0.68 21.55 9.16
N GLN A 90 0.56 21.22 8.77
CA GLN A 90 1.15 21.81 7.56
C GLN A 90 0.48 21.26 6.30
N ALA A 91 0.30 22.13 5.31
CA ALA A 91 -0.14 21.71 3.99
C ALA A 91 0.87 20.70 3.41
N PRO A 92 0.42 19.52 2.95
CA PRO A 92 1.27 18.47 2.41
C PRO A 92 1.69 18.82 0.98
N LYS A 93 2.64 19.75 0.86
CA LYS A 93 3.03 20.38 -0.42
C LYS A 93 3.46 19.34 -1.45
N LEU A 94 4.27 18.36 -1.05
CA LEU A 94 4.77 17.34 -1.96
C LEU A 94 3.61 16.50 -2.52
N GLU A 95 2.73 16.02 -1.65
CA GLU A 95 1.58 15.21 -2.01
C GLU A 95 0.60 15.98 -2.90
N LEU A 96 0.44 17.29 -2.67
CA LEU A 96 -0.36 18.16 -3.52
C LEU A 96 0.22 18.28 -4.93
N GLU A 97 1.52 18.50 -5.07
CA GLU A 97 2.15 18.57 -6.40
C GLU A 97 2.09 17.22 -7.12
N LEU A 98 2.36 16.11 -6.42
CA LEU A 98 2.22 14.77 -6.99
C LEU A 98 0.78 14.50 -7.43
N ALA A 99 -0.21 14.87 -6.62
CA ALA A 99 -1.62 14.69 -6.95
C ALA A 99 -2.06 15.50 -8.18
N LYS A 100 -1.33 16.52 -8.63
CA LYS A 100 -1.57 17.23 -9.90
C LYS A 100 -1.02 16.49 -11.13
N LEU A 101 -0.08 15.57 -10.92
CA LEU A 101 0.62 14.87 -11.99
C LEU A 101 0.05 13.47 -12.20
N ILE A 102 -0.04 12.68 -11.13
CA ILE A 102 -0.35 11.24 -11.20
C ILE A 102 -1.69 10.95 -11.87
N ASN A 103 -1.74 9.91 -12.69
CA ASN A 103 -2.96 9.40 -13.33
C ASN A 103 -3.43 8.10 -12.68
N VAL A 104 -2.49 7.35 -12.10
CA VAL A 104 -2.71 6.05 -11.48
C VAL A 104 -1.89 5.96 -10.19
N ARG A 105 -2.46 5.35 -9.15
CA ARG A 105 -1.76 4.98 -7.93
C ARG A 105 -1.97 3.50 -7.63
N ILE A 106 -0.88 2.78 -7.43
CA ILE A 106 -0.89 1.39 -6.94
C ILE A 106 -0.19 1.39 -5.58
N THR A 107 -0.90 1.02 -4.52
CA THR A 107 -0.41 1.07 -3.15
C THR A 107 -0.33 -0.33 -2.56
N ILE A 108 0.85 -0.69 -2.05
CA ILE A 108 1.05 -1.78 -1.10
C ILE A 108 1.36 -1.10 0.26
N PRO A 109 0.63 -1.40 1.35
CA PRO A 109 0.91 -0.80 2.64
C PRO A 109 2.33 -1.12 3.13
N ALA A 110 3.14 -0.08 3.29
CA ALA A 110 4.51 -0.20 3.79
C ALA A 110 4.59 -0.43 5.31
N VAL A 111 3.52 -0.09 6.05
CA VAL A 111 3.38 -0.28 7.49
C VAL A 111 2.40 -1.40 7.72
N ARG A 112 2.83 -2.46 8.40
CA ARG A 112 2.00 -3.66 8.65
C ARG A 112 1.74 -3.91 10.12
N ASP A 113 2.52 -3.30 11.00
CA ASP A 113 2.23 -3.26 12.43
C ASP A 113 1.13 -2.21 12.74
N PRO A 114 -0.09 -2.64 13.11
CA PRO A 114 -1.18 -1.71 13.42
C PRO A 114 -0.92 -0.87 14.66
N SER A 115 -0.01 -1.30 15.55
CA SER A 115 0.35 -0.55 16.76
C SER A 115 1.06 0.77 16.44
N ILE A 116 1.67 0.91 15.25
CA ILE A 116 2.32 2.15 14.84
C ILE A 116 1.29 3.28 14.70
N GLY A 117 0.06 2.97 14.27
CA GLY A 117 -1.03 3.94 14.18
C GLY A 117 -1.48 4.48 15.54
N THR A 118 -1.40 3.66 16.60
CA THR A 118 -1.83 4.04 17.96
C THR A 118 -0.85 4.96 18.67
N LEU A 119 0.37 5.11 18.13
CA LEU A 119 1.38 6.04 18.65
C LEU A 119 1.00 7.51 18.46
N LEU A 120 0.02 7.81 17.60
CA LEU A 120 -0.43 9.16 17.32
C LEU A 120 -1.67 9.50 18.17
N SER A 121 -1.66 10.62 18.89
CA SER A 121 -2.84 11.06 19.63
C SER A 121 -4.01 11.42 18.71
N ALA A 122 -5.25 11.34 19.22
CA ALA A 122 -6.45 11.65 18.43
C ALA A 122 -6.44 13.09 17.86
N ASP A 123 -5.94 14.06 18.62
CA ASP A 123 -5.79 15.46 18.16
C ASP A 123 -4.80 15.57 16.98
N ARG A 124 -3.66 14.89 17.07
CA ARG A 124 -2.68 14.86 15.98
C ARG A 124 -3.23 14.13 14.74
N GLN A 125 -3.97 13.03 14.92
CA GLN A 125 -4.66 12.34 13.83
C GLN A 125 -5.63 13.29 13.11
N ALA A 126 -6.47 14.02 13.85
CA ALA A 126 -7.42 14.97 13.28
C ALA A 126 -6.72 16.11 12.50
N LYS A 127 -5.60 16.63 13.02
CA LYS A 127 -4.79 17.65 12.32
C LYS A 127 -4.25 17.14 10.99
N ARG A 128 -3.68 15.93 10.98
CA ARG A 128 -3.15 15.31 9.76
C ARG A 128 -4.24 15.01 8.74
N GLU A 129 -5.37 14.47 9.20
CA GLU A 129 -6.51 14.19 8.32
C GLU A 129 -7.02 15.49 7.67
N LYS A 130 -7.18 16.56 8.46
CA LYS A 130 -7.57 17.87 7.95
C LYS A 130 -6.56 18.42 6.95
N ALA A 131 -5.25 18.32 7.24
CA ALA A 131 -4.19 18.76 6.34
C ALA A 131 -4.16 17.95 5.03
N GLY A 132 -4.54 16.67 5.08
CA GLY A 132 -4.60 15.76 3.94
C GLY A 132 -5.84 15.92 3.04
N GLN A 133 -6.93 16.53 3.52
CA GLN A 133 -8.18 16.65 2.74
C GLN A 133 -7.98 17.23 1.33
N PRO A 134 -7.22 18.33 1.13
CA PRO A 134 -7.06 18.91 -0.20
C PRO A 134 -6.39 17.96 -1.20
N VAL A 135 -5.52 17.05 -0.74
CA VAL A 135 -4.91 16.02 -1.59
C VAL A 135 -5.96 14.99 -2.01
N ARG A 136 -6.79 14.52 -1.07
CA ARG A 136 -7.87 13.55 -1.34
C ARG A 136 -8.88 14.13 -2.33
N GLU A 137 -9.32 15.36 -2.10
CA GLU A 137 -10.21 16.09 -3.00
C GLU A 137 -9.64 16.22 -4.41
N LEU A 138 -8.33 16.53 -4.52
CA LEU A 138 -7.68 16.66 -5.82
C LEU A 138 -7.57 15.34 -6.57
N ILE A 139 -7.23 14.25 -5.88
CA ILE A 139 -7.16 12.89 -6.45
C ILE A 139 -8.53 12.48 -7.01
N LEU A 140 -9.60 12.72 -6.23
CA LEU A 140 -10.98 12.46 -6.66
C LEU A 140 -11.36 13.32 -7.87
N LYS A 141 -11.11 14.64 -7.79
CA LYS A 141 -11.41 15.60 -8.87
C LYS A 141 -10.71 15.25 -10.17
N ARG A 142 -9.49 14.69 -10.11
CA ARG A 142 -8.71 14.29 -11.28
C ARG A 142 -9.01 12.86 -11.77
N ASN A 143 -9.92 12.14 -11.12
CA ASN A 143 -10.25 10.75 -11.43
C ASN A 143 -8.99 9.85 -11.47
N VAL A 144 -8.08 10.05 -10.52
CA VAL A 144 -6.89 9.20 -10.40
C VAL A 144 -7.34 7.76 -10.13
N ARG A 145 -6.89 6.82 -10.96
CA ARG A 145 -7.23 5.40 -10.79
C ARG A 145 -6.39 4.82 -9.66
N THR A 146 -7.03 4.25 -8.66
CA THR A 146 -6.35 3.72 -7.47
C THR A 146 -6.53 2.21 -7.37
N VAL A 147 -5.43 1.49 -7.19
CA VAL A 147 -5.43 0.08 -6.81
C VAL A 147 -4.71 -0.02 -5.47
N GLU A 148 -5.37 -0.61 -4.49
CA GLU A 148 -4.74 -0.87 -3.19
C GLU A 148 -4.66 -2.37 -2.99
N LEU A 149 -3.43 -2.83 -2.78
CA LEU A 149 -3.09 -4.19 -2.39
C LEU A 149 -3.14 -4.24 -0.86
N ASP A 150 -4.32 -3.98 -0.33
CA ASP A 150 -4.64 -4.19 1.06
C ASP A 150 -6.06 -4.73 1.20
N ASN A 151 -6.15 -5.74 2.05
CA ASN A 151 -7.36 -6.36 2.58
C ASN A 151 -6.96 -7.21 3.81
N GLY A 152 -5.83 -6.90 4.50
CA GLY A 152 -5.30 -7.75 5.58
C GLY A 152 -4.70 -9.09 5.13
N PHE A 153 -4.30 -9.22 3.86
CA PHE A 153 -3.79 -10.46 3.24
C PHE A 153 -2.29 -10.48 2.93
N ALA A 154 -1.56 -9.37 3.07
CA ALA A 154 -0.11 -9.40 2.92
C ALA A 154 0.49 -10.21 4.09
N PRO A 155 1.27 -11.27 3.84
CA PRO A 155 1.95 -11.99 4.91
C PRO A 155 2.82 -11.03 5.71
N SER A 156 2.57 -10.93 7.02
CA SER A 156 3.40 -10.16 7.94
C SER A 156 3.68 -10.98 9.20
N PRO A 157 4.83 -10.80 9.86
CA PRO A 157 5.13 -11.50 11.12
C PRO A 157 4.08 -11.25 12.21
N TRP A 158 3.48 -10.05 12.24
CA TRP A 158 2.36 -9.75 13.13
C TRP A 158 1.12 -10.60 12.80
N ARG A 159 0.77 -10.74 11.50
CA ARG A 159 -0.39 -11.53 11.07
C ARG A 159 -0.18 -13.02 11.31
N ALA A 160 1.02 -13.53 11.05
CA ALA A 160 1.41 -14.91 11.37
C ALA A 160 1.17 -15.21 12.85
N LYS A 161 1.60 -14.29 13.73
CA LYS A 161 1.36 -14.36 15.17
C LYS A 161 -0.12 -14.31 15.57
N GLU A 162 -0.93 -13.44 14.94
CA GLU A 162 -2.38 -13.34 15.20
C GLU A 162 -3.16 -14.56 14.68
N LEU A 163 -2.74 -15.14 13.55
CA LEU A 163 -3.39 -16.29 12.93
C LEU A 163 -2.87 -17.65 13.42
N GLY A 164 -1.84 -17.64 14.27
CA GLY A 164 -1.25 -18.87 14.82
C GLY A 164 -0.53 -19.74 13.79
N ILE A 165 -0.03 -19.15 12.70
CA ILE A 165 0.71 -19.82 11.61
C ILE A 165 2.16 -19.35 11.53
#